data_AF-R5U9Z9-F1
#
_entry.id   AF-R5U9Z9-F1
#
_cell.length_a   1.000
_cell.length_b   1.000
_cell.length_c   1.000
_cell.angle_alpha   90.00
_cell.angle_beta   90.00
_cell.angle_gamma   90.00
#
_symmetry.space_group_name_H-M   'P 1'
#
loop_
_entity.id
_entity.type
_entity.pdbx_description
1 polymer ?
#
loop_
_entity_poly.entity_id
_entity_poly.type
_entity_poly.pdbx_seq_one_letter_code
_entity_poly.pdbx_strand_id
1 'polypeptide(L)' 'MTYQSQLTELKGMIEKIEYYKYTTDALIYWDKITYMPRNAIEYRSKVMSFLAGEQYRLLSDSRFQKLI' A
#
# COMPACT_ATOMS: atom_id res chain seq x y z
N MET A 1 -7.51 -14.35 21.80
CA MET A 1 -6.15 -13.86 21.51
C MET A 1 -5.71 -12.97 22.65
N THR A 2 -4.42 -12.93 22.98
CA THR A 2 -3.89 -11.97 23.97
C THR A 2 -3.84 -10.58 23.34
N TYR A 3 -4.00 -9.53 24.15
CA TYR A 3 -3.89 -8.14 23.70
C TYR A 3 -2.58 -7.89 22.92
N GLN A 4 -1.47 -8.44 23.42
CA GLN A 4 -0.15 -8.31 22.77
C GLN A 4 -0.12 -8.91 21.36
N SER A 5 -0.82 -10.03 21.15
CA SER A 5 -0.93 -10.65 19.83
C SER A 5 -1.73 -9.78 18.86
N GLN A 6 -2.84 -9.20 19.31
CA GLN A 6 -3.67 -8.29 18.50
C GLN A 6 -2.91 -7.02 18.14
N LEU A 7 -2.18 -6.44 19.09
CA LEU A 7 -1.34 -5.26 18.85
C LEU A 7 -0.21 -5.55 17.85
N THR A 8 0.42 -6.72 17.94
CA THR A 8 1.47 -7.14 17.01
C THR A 8 0.91 -7.32 15.60
N GLU A 9 -0.26 -7.96 15.48
CA GLU A 9 -0.96 -8.12 14.20
C GLU A 9 -1.31 -6.77 13.59
N LEU A 10 -1.94 -5.87 14.36
CA LEU A 10 -2.30 -4.53 13.91
C LEU A 10 -1.09 -3.75 13.39
N LYS A 11 0.02 -3.75 14.15
CA LYS A 11 1.26 -3.08 13.74
C LYS A 11 1.78 -3.63 12.42
N GLY A 12 1.80 -4.95 12.24
CA GLY A 12 2.22 -5.57 10.99
C GLY A 12 1.31 -5.24 9.80
N MET A 13 0.01 -5.07 10.04
CA MET A 13 -0.93 -4.63 8.99
C MET A 13 -0.71 -3.16 8.60
N ILE A 14 -0.56 -2.26 9.59
CA ILE A 14 -0.28 -0.84 9.37
C ILE A 14 1.05 -0.66 8.62
N GLU A 15 2.09 -1.38 9.03
CA GLU A 15 3.39 -1.32 8.37
C GLU A 15 3.30 -1.65 6.88
N LYS A 16 2.58 -2.73 6.53
CA LYS A 16 2.34 -3.09 5.12
C LYS A 16 1.56 -2.00 4.37
N ILE A 17 0.51 -1.43 4.99
CA ILE A 17 -0.27 -0.34 4.38
C ILE A 17 0.64 0.86 4.08
N GLU A 18 1.50 1.24 5.01
CA GLU A 18 2.44 2.35 4.80
C GLU A 18 3.50 2.03 3.72
N TYR A 19 3.94 0.77 3.58
CA TYR A 19 4.82 0.39 2.47
C TYR A 19 4.15 0.56 1.10
N TYR A 20 2.89 0.15 0.95
CA TYR A 20 2.14 0.37 -0.30
C TYR A 20 1.97 1.86 -0.60
N LYS A 21 1.60 2.64 0.41
CA LYS A 21 1.43 4.10 0.31
C LYS A 21 2.73 4.78 -0.09
N TYR A 22 3.82 4.54 0.63
CA TYR A 22 5.12 5.13 0.33
C TYR A 22 5.59 4.77 -1.08
N THR A 23 5.48 3.50 -1.46
CA THR A 23 5.90 3.04 -2.79
C THR A 23 5.08 3.70 -3.89
N THR A 24 3.76 3.82 -3.71
CA THR A 24 2.86 4.37 -4.74
C THR A 24 2.95 5.89 -4.83
N ASP A 25 2.76 6.58 -3.70
CA ASP A 25 2.55 8.02 -3.64
C ASP A 25 3.85 8.82 -3.59
N ALA A 26 4.93 8.22 -3.06
CA ALA A 26 6.24 8.87 -3.02
C ALA A 26 7.13 8.34 -4.15
N LEU A 27 7.54 7.07 -4.11
CA LEU A 27 8.60 6.58 -5.00
C LEU A 27 8.17 6.51 -6.47
N ILE A 28 7.08 5.80 -6.75
CA ILE A 28 6.63 5.57 -8.13
C ILE A 28 6.06 6.84 -8.75
N TYR A 29 5.34 7.64 -7.96
CA TYR A 29 4.83 8.93 -8.41
C TYR A 29 5.98 9.91 -8.72
N TRP A 30 7.01 9.97 -7.88
CA TRP A 30 8.20 10.78 -8.16
C TRP A 30 8.87 10.33 -9.46
N ASP A 31 9.12 9.03 -9.64
CA ASP A 31 9.71 8.52 -10.89
C ASP A 31 8.82 8.84 -12.11
N LYS A 32 7.49 8.79 -11.95
CA LYS A 32 6.51 9.14 -13.00
C LYS A 32 6.70 10.57 -13.52
N ILE A 33 7.12 11.51 -12.67
CA ILE A 33 7.30 12.91 -13.04
C ILE A 33 8.75 13.30 -13.35
N THR A 34 9.74 12.48 -12.96
CA THR A 34 11.17 12.79 -13.15
C THR A 34 11.83 11.97 -14.25
N TYR A 35 11.69 10.64 -14.24
CA TYR A 35 12.53 9.74 -15.06
C TYR A 35 11.76 8.71 -15.89
N MET A 36 10.43 8.67 -15.78
CA MET A 36 9.62 7.70 -16.51
C MET A 36 9.81 7.80 -18.03
N PRO A 37 10.13 6.67 -18.71
CA PRO A 37 10.24 6.65 -20.17
C PRO A 37 8.93 7.09 -20.85
N ARG A 38 9.03 7.81 -21.98
CA ARG A 38 7.88 8.42 -22.68
C ARG A 38 6.72 7.46 -22.96
N ASN A 39 7.01 6.18 -23.21
CA ASN A 39 6.01 5.16 -23.58
C ASN A 39 5.64 4.22 -22.41
N ALA A 40 6.07 4.52 -21.18
CA ALA A 40 5.86 3.66 -20.02
C ALA A 40 4.60 4.01 -19.20
N ILE A 41 3.88 5.08 -19.55
CA ILE A 41 2.75 5.59 -18.74
C ILE A 41 1.64 4.56 -18.52
N GLU A 42 1.33 3.73 -19.53
CA GLU A 42 0.29 2.71 -19.41
C GLU A 42 0.68 1.66 -18.35
N TYR A 43 1.87 1.08 -18.47
CA TYR A 43 2.36 0.09 -17.52
C TYR A 43 2.54 0.70 -16.12
N ARG A 44 3.07 1.93 -16.04
CA ARG A 44 3.19 2.68 -14.79
C ARG A 44 1.85 2.83 -14.08
N SER A 45 0.81 3.21 -14.83
CA SER A 45 -0.53 3.39 -14.28
C SER A 45 -1.10 2.06 -13.77
N LYS A 46 -0.88 0.94 -14.49
CA LYS A 46 -1.29 -0.40 -14.03
C LYS A 46 -0.61 -0.78 -12.71
N VAL A 47 0.70 -0.55 -12.58
CA VAL A 47 1.44 -0.83 -11.33
C VAL A 47 0.92 0.01 -10.18
N MET A 48 0.72 1.32 -10.38
CA MET A 48 0.17 2.20 -9.34
C MET A 48 -1.24 1.78 -8.93
N SER A 49 -2.13 1.46 -9.88
CA SER A 49 -3.48 0.96 -9.58
C SER A 49 -3.47 -0.35 -8.81
N PHE A 50 -2.54 -1.27 -9.13
CA PHE A 50 -2.38 -2.52 -8.39
C PHE A 50 -1.99 -2.26 -6.93
N LEU A 51 -0.99 -1.41 -6.68
CA LEU A 51 -0.53 -1.11 -5.33
C LEU A 51 -1.60 -0.37 -4.51
N ALA A 52 -2.32 0.57 -5.12
CA ALA A 52 -3.47 1.23 -4.49
C ALA A 52 -4.59 0.22 -4.16
N GLY A 53 -4.83 -0.74 -5.04
CA GLY A 53 -5.77 -1.84 -4.81
C GLY A 53 -5.37 -2.72 -3.62
N GLU A 54 -4.09 -3.07 -3.51
CA GLU A 54 -3.57 -3.84 -2.36
C GLU A 54 -3.67 -3.07 -1.06
N GLN A 55 -3.38 -1.76 -1.08
CA GLN A 55 -3.57 -0.89 0.07
C GLN A 55 -5.04 -0.86 0.50
N TYR A 56 -5.97 -0.66 -0.44
CA TYR A 56 -7.41 -0.66 -0.17
C TYR A 56 -7.88 -2.02 0.38
N ARG A 57 -7.40 -3.13 -0.18
CA ARG A 57 -7.72 -4.49 0.28
C ARG A 57 -7.32 -4.70 1.74
N LEU A 58 -6.16 -4.20 2.16
CA LEU A 58 -5.72 -4.28 3.56
C LEU A 58 -6.56 -3.40 4.49
N LEU A 59 -6.87 -2.18 4.08
CA LEU A 59 -7.71 -1.25 4.86
C LEU A 59 -9.16 -1.73 5.01
N SER A 60 -9.70 -2.40 4.00
CA SER A 60 -11.06 -2.96 3.99
C SER A 60 -11.14 -4.37 4.57
N ASP A 61 -10.02 -4.98 4.96
CA ASP A 61 -10.01 -6.31 5.55
C ASP A 61 -10.78 -6.31 6.88
N SER A 62 -11.79 -7.17 6.99
CA SER A 62 -12.59 -7.32 8.21
C SER A 62 -11.75 -7.61 9.47
N ARG A 63 -10.56 -8.19 9.32
CA ARG A 63 -9.61 -8.42 10.41
C ARG A 63 -8.98 -7.11 10.87
N PHE A 64 -8.59 -6.25 9.93
CA PHE A 64 -8.09 -4.92 10.25
C PHE A 64 -9.13 -4.16 11.08
N GLN A 65 -10.38 -4.12 10.59
CA GLN A 65 -11.51 -3.45 11.25
C GLN A 65 -11.86 -3.99 12.65
N LYS A 66 -11.45 -5.22 12.99
CA LYS A 66 -11.63 -5.81 14.32
C LYS A 66 -10.50 -5.49 15.29
N LEU A 67 -9.37 -5.01 14.77
CA LEU A 67 -8.16 -4.70 15.55
C LEU A 67 -8.02 -3.21 15.87
N ILE A 68 -8.73 -2.34 15.14
CA ILE A 68 -8.91 -0.91 15.44
C ILE A 68 -10.18 -0.68 16.24
#